data_AF-X1AL23-F1
#
_entry.id   AF-X1AL23-F1
#
_cell.length_a   1.000
_cell.length_b   1.000
_cell.length_c   1.000
_cell.angle_alpha   90.00
_cell.angle_beta   90.00
_cell.angle_gamma   90.00
#
_symmetry.space_group_name_H-M   'P 1'
#
loop_
_entity.id
_entity.type
_entity.pdbx_description
1 polymer ?
#
loop_
_entity_poly.entity_id
_entity_poly.type
_entity_poly.pdbx_seq_one_letter_code
_entity_poly.pdbx_strand_id
1 'polypeptide(L)'
;LILLAVVFTLALTFATLEIPYVINNMLRAHFPDISQWAEPERVEEFLRNVRPIGYACLGVVLSLIVVGFIKGKKGLSSIGSIAFFIPTFGYFAASMFFLAGAGILRALWMPFLDSSIDFLKLGDIVYLPYMVIAYPFRLIGVDIGVSISNLAIGLGIFVFILGTITWFYGKFEKRKIFDFWIYKYSRHPQYLGFLIWGYGVMLLASFTPVPFGGINPGASFPWLITALAIICVALREEIKMVKLYGESYSRYRESSPFMLPLPKFISSAITAPIRILFKSNLPKNGREIASTFAVYIIILISLSLPFLLL
;
A
#
# COMPACT_ATOMS: atom_id res chain seq x y z
N LEU A 1 -4.49 -27.34 8.71
CA LEU A 1 -4.47 -26.18 7.78
C LEU A 1 -5.07 -24.93 8.41
N ILE A 2 -6.32 -24.96 8.89
CA ILE A 2 -6.94 -23.80 9.59
C ILE A 2 -6.14 -23.42 10.84
N LEU A 3 -5.79 -24.40 11.69
CA LEU A 3 -4.96 -24.17 12.86
C LEU A 3 -3.60 -23.53 12.50
N LEU A 4 -2.95 -24.01 11.44
CA LEU A 4 -1.68 -23.45 10.96
C LEU A 4 -1.85 -22.02 10.45
N ALA A 5 -2.93 -21.71 9.75
CA ALA A 5 -3.23 -20.35 9.28
C ALA A 5 -3.53 -19.40 10.45
N VAL A 6 -4.27 -19.87 11.46
CA VAL A 6 -4.55 -19.10 12.68
C VAL A 6 -3.27 -18.86 13.47
N VAL A 7 -2.46 -19.90 13.71
CA VAL A 7 -1.17 -19.78 14.40
C VAL A 7 -0.21 -18.88 13.61
N PHE A 8 -0.15 -19.02 12.28
CA PHE A 8 0.66 -18.14 11.45
C PHE A 8 0.18 -16.68 11.52
N THR A 9 -1.14 -16.44 11.51
CA THR A 9 -1.70 -15.09 11.59
C THR A 9 -1.46 -14.48 12.97
N LEU A 10 -1.67 -15.23 14.05
CA LEU A 10 -1.39 -14.80 15.42
C LEU A 10 0.09 -14.57 15.64
N ALA A 11 0.96 -15.47 15.16
CA ALA A 11 2.41 -15.31 15.24
C ALA A 11 2.89 -14.13 14.41
N LEU A 12 2.32 -13.90 13.21
CA LEU A 12 2.61 -12.74 12.39
C LEU A 12 2.15 -11.45 13.08
N THR A 13 0.98 -11.46 13.71
CA THR A 13 0.43 -10.33 14.47
C THR A 13 1.27 -10.04 15.72
N PHE A 14 1.65 -11.07 16.47
CA PHE A 14 2.52 -10.94 17.62
C PHE A 14 3.93 -10.49 17.23
N ALA A 15 4.48 -11.02 16.13
CA ALA A 15 5.77 -10.60 15.60
C ALA A 15 5.72 -9.15 15.07
N THR A 16 4.64 -8.71 14.44
CA THR A 16 4.49 -7.31 14.02
C THR A 16 4.25 -6.36 15.18
N LEU A 17 3.77 -6.88 16.32
CA LEU A 17 3.72 -6.16 17.59
C LEU A 17 5.07 -6.29 18.30
N GLU A 18 5.41 -7.35 19.03
CA GLU A 18 6.60 -7.36 19.90
C GLU A 18 7.95 -7.00 19.25
N ILE A 19 8.21 -7.40 17.99
CA ILE A 19 9.53 -7.17 17.38
C ILE A 19 9.83 -5.66 17.27
N PRO A 20 8.94 -4.81 16.73
CA PRO A 20 9.25 -3.39 16.66
C PRO A 20 9.31 -2.66 18.00
N TYR A 21 8.63 -3.13 19.05
CA TYR A 21 8.77 -2.55 20.40
C TYR A 21 10.15 -2.84 20.98
N VAL A 22 10.61 -4.09 20.87
CA VAL A 22 11.96 -4.49 21.29
C VAL A 22 13.01 -3.74 20.49
N ILE A 23 12.87 -3.69 19.16
CA ILE A 23 13.77 -2.93 18.27
C ILE A 23 13.77 -1.45 18.65
N ASN A 24 12.61 -0.83 18.88
CA ASN A 24 12.54 0.57 19.29
C ASN A 24 13.29 0.80 20.61
N ASN A 25 13.04 -0.01 21.64
CA ASN A 25 13.72 0.12 22.93
C ASN A 25 15.25 -0.05 22.81
N MET A 26 15.72 -0.96 21.94
CA MET A 26 17.16 -1.12 21.68
C MET A 26 17.75 0.07 20.90
N LEU A 27 17.00 0.61 19.94
CA LEU A 27 17.45 1.68 19.06
C LEU A 27 17.28 3.07 19.65
N ARG A 28 16.47 3.24 20.70
CA ARG A 28 16.18 4.53 21.35
C ARG A 28 17.43 5.25 21.86
N ALA A 29 18.48 4.51 22.19
CA ALA A 29 19.77 5.06 22.61
C ALA A 29 20.54 5.77 21.47
N HIS A 30 20.23 5.45 20.21
CA HIS A 30 20.92 5.96 19.01
C HIS A 30 20.00 6.78 18.09
N PHE A 31 18.69 6.56 18.17
CA PHE A 31 17.68 7.21 17.36
C PHE A 31 16.68 7.91 18.28
N PRO A 32 16.68 9.26 18.34
CA PRO A 32 15.74 9.98 19.17
C PRO A 32 14.32 9.72 18.70
N ASP A 33 13.38 9.71 19.65
CA ASP A 33 11.97 9.55 19.36
C ASP A 33 11.49 10.79 18.59
N ILE A 34 11.00 10.61 17.36
CA ILE A 34 10.68 11.71 16.43
C ILE A 34 9.35 12.40 16.82
N SER A 35 8.76 12.05 17.96
CA SER A 35 7.71 12.88 18.55
C SER A 35 8.30 14.25 18.88
N GLN A 36 7.85 15.28 18.15
CA GLN A 36 8.35 16.67 18.17
C GLN A 36 8.38 17.33 19.57
N TRP A 37 7.86 16.65 20.60
CA TRP A 37 7.67 17.16 21.95
C TRP A 37 8.69 16.66 22.97
N ALA A 38 9.51 15.66 22.64
CA ALA A 38 10.48 15.10 23.58
C ALA A 38 11.82 15.87 23.58
N GLU A 39 12.41 16.12 22.41
CA GLU A 39 13.77 16.70 22.27
C GLU A 39 13.96 17.46 20.93
N PRO A 40 13.34 18.65 20.73
CA PRO A 40 13.28 19.31 19.42
C PRO A 40 14.66 19.59 18.80
N GLU A 41 15.64 20.03 19.60
CA GLU A 41 17.00 20.33 19.11
C GLU A 41 17.74 19.07 18.62
N ARG A 42 17.59 17.94 19.32
CA ARG A 42 18.19 16.65 18.91
C ARG A 42 17.49 16.05 17.70
N VAL A 43 16.18 16.24 17.57
CA VAL A 43 15.41 15.80 16.40
C VAL A 43 15.86 16.59 15.17
N GLU A 44 16.08 17.90 15.29
CA GLU A 44 16.52 18.75 14.19
C GLU A 44 17.96 18.44 13.75
N GLU A 45 18.88 18.22 14.70
CA GLU A 45 20.25 17.79 14.40
C GLU A 45 20.29 16.40 13.74
N PHE A 46 19.47 15.47 14.23
CA PHE A 46 19.29 14.15 13.62
C PHE A 46 18.72 14.24 12.21
N LEU A 47 17.68 15.06 11.99
CA LEU A 47 17.07 15.31 10.69
C LEU A 47 18.09 15.84 9.67
N ARG A 48 18.95 16.78 10.07
CA ARG A 48 19.97 17.36 9.19
C ARG A 48 20.94 16.32 8.65
N ASN A 49 21.32 15.36 9.49
CA ASN A 49 22.27 14.30 9.14
C ASN A 49 21.61 13.14 8.36
N VAL A 50 20.35 12.83 8.65
CA VAL A 50 19.63 11.68 8.04
C VAL A 50 18.99 12.04 6.71
N ARG A 51 18.62 13.30 6.45
CA ARG A 51 17.99 13.72 5.18
C ARG A 51 18.77 13.32 3.93
N PRO A 52 20.08 13.62 3.81
CA PRO A 52 20.86 13.22 2.63
C PRO A 52 20.86 11.71 2.42
N ILE A 53 20.94 10.95 3.51
CA ILE A 53 20.88 9.49 3.51
C ILE A 53 19.49 9.02 3.06
N GLY A 54 18.42 9.66 3.55
CA GLY A 54 17.04 9.40 3.15
C GLY A 54 16.80 9.61 1.65
N TYR A 55 17.26 10.74 1.09
CA TYR A 55 17.19 11.00 -0.36
C TYR A 55 17.96 9.95 -1.18
N ALA A 56 19.17 9.58 -0.74
CA ALA A 56 19.97 8.56 -1.41
C ALA A 56 19.26 7.19 -1.37
N CYS A 57 18.74 6.78 -0.21
CA CYS A 57 17.96 5.56 -0.05
C CYS A 57 16.71 5.57 -0.93
N LEU A 58 15.98 6.69 -0.99
CA LEU A 58 14.80 6.85 -1.83
C LEU A 58 15.14 6.69 -3.31
N GLY A 59 16.21 7.36 -3.78
CA GLY A 59 16.70 7.23 -5.14
C GLY A 59 17.09 5.78 -5.49
N VAL A 60 17.77 5.09 -4.58
CA VAL A 60 18.15 3.67 -4.74
C VAL A 60 16.91 2.78 -4.80
N VAL A 61 15.96 2.94 -3.89
CA VAL A 61 14.73 2.13 -3.85
C VAL A 61 13.88 2.35 -5.10
N LEU A 62 13.66 3.60 -5.52
CA LEU A 62 12.96 3.91 -6.76
C LEU A 62 13.69 3.32 -7.98
N SER A 63 15.02 3.41 -8.02
CA SER A 63 15.83 2.80 -9.08
C SER A 63 15.70 1.27 -9.08
N LEU A 64 15.70 0.61 -7.92
CA LEU A 64 15.50 -0.84 -7.79
C LEU A 64 14.12 -1.27 -8.30
N ILE A 65 13.08 -0.49 -7.99
CA ILE A 65 11.72 -0.71 -8.48
C ILE A 65 11.70 -0.61 -10.01
N VAL A 66 12.16 0.52 -10.57
CA VAL A 66 12.15 0.79 -12.01
C VAL A 66 13.01 -0.22 -12.77
N VAL A 67 14.26 -0.43 -12.36
CA VAL A 67 15.18 -1.39 -12.99
C VAL A 67 14.66 -2.82 -12.83
N GLY A 68 14.07 -3.17 -11.68
CA GLY A 68 13.45 -4.46 -11.44
C GLY A 68 12.27 -4.75 -12.37
N PHE A 69 11.47 -3.73 -12.69
CA PHE A 69 10.41 -3.81 -13.69
C PHE A 69 10.96 -3.91 -15.11
N ILE A 70 11.92 -3.06 -15.50
CA ILE A 70 12.51 -3.03 -16.85
C ILE A 70 13.22 -4.35 -17.17
N LYS A 71 14.08 -4.84 -16.25
CA LYS A 71 14.88 -6.05 -16.46
C LYS A 71 14.11 -7.34 -16.18
N GLY A 72 12.83 -7.27 -15.79
CA GLY A 72 12.04 -8.46 -15.51
C GLY A 72 12.61 -9.32 -14.37
N LYS A 73 13.36 -8.73 -13.41
CA LYS A 73 13.87 -9.43 -12.21
C LYS A 73 12.91 -9.27 -11.03
N LYS A 74 12.26 -10.36 -10.62
CA LYS A 74 11.16 -10.31 -9.62
C LYS A 74 11.70 -9.92 -8.25
N GLY A 75 12.86 -10.47 -7.89
CA GLY A 75 13.55 -10.14 -6.63
C GLY A 75 13.85 -8.65 -6.48
N LEU A 76 14.43 -7.99 -7.48
CA LEU A 76 14.80 -6.56 -7.37
C LEU A 76 13.59 -5.63 -7.22
N SER A 77 12.53 -5.86 -8.01
CA SER A 77 11.29 -5.09 -7.92
C SER A 77 10.56 -5.36 -6.61
N SER A 78 10.49 -6.62 -6.16
CA SER A 78 9.88 -6.98 -4.87
C SER A 78 10.67 -6.43 -3.68
N ILE A 79 12.01 -6.48 -3.69
CA ILE A 79 12.87 -5.90 -2.66
C ILE A 79 12.68 -4.38 -2.62
N GLY A 80 12.66 -3.71 -3.77
CA GLY A 80 12.39 -2.28 -3.85
C GLY A 80 11.00 -1.92 -3.30
N SER A 81 9.95 -2.65 -3.69
CA SER A 81 8.60 -2.42 -3.18
C SER A 81 8.47 -2.70 -1.68
N ILE A 82 9.12 -3.74 -1.15
CA ILE A 82 9.14 -4.04 0.29
C ILE A 82 9.92 -2.95 1.04
N ALA A 83 11.09 -2.55 0.54
CA ALA A 83 11.90 -1.50 1.14
C ALA A 83 11.20 -0.13 1.12
N PHE A 84 10.35 0.14 0.12
CA PHE A 84 9.50 1.32 0.06
C PHE A 84 8.28 1.21 1.00
N PHE A 85 7.76 0.00 1.16
CA PHE A 85 6.61 -0.28 2.02
C PHE A 85 6.95 -0.18 3.50
N ILE A 86 8.10 -0.68 3.94
CA ILE A 86 8.51 -0.68 5.35
C ILE A 86 8.43 0.73 5.98
N PRO A 87 8.93 1.79 5.34
CA PRO A 87 8.76 3.17 5.78
C PRO A 87 7.33 3.68 5.78
N THR A 88 6.56 3.31 4.77
CA THR A 88 5.14 3.65 4.64
C THR A 88 4.34 3.00 5.79
N PHE A 89 4.68 1.76 6.13
CA PHE A 89 4.19 1.06 7.33
C PHE A 89 4.65 1.73 8.62
N GLY A 90 5.91 2.19 8.70
CA GLY A 90 6.46 3.01 9.80
C GLY A 90 5.74 4.35 10.02
N TYR A 91 5.06 4.86 9.00
CA TYR A 91 4.22 6.04 9.05
C TYR A 91 2.87 5.75 9.68
N PHE A 92 2.21 4.66 9.23
CA PHE A 92 0.98 4.14 9.83
C PHE A 92 1.15 3.67 11.28
N ALA A 93 2.35 3.19 11.59
CA ALA A 93 2.82 2.84 12.90
C ALA A 93 2.82 3.98 13.93
N ALA A 94 2.87 5.26 13.49
CA ALA A 94 2.72 6.40 14.40
C ALA A 94 1.29 6.49 14.97
N SER A 95 0.30 6.18 14.13
CA SER A 95 -1.12 6.16 14.49
C SER A 95 -1.59 4.82 15.09
N MET A 96 -0.92 3.71 14.75
CA MET A 96 -1.15 2.41 15.39
C MET A 96 -0.22 2.31 16.60
N PHE A 97 -0.81 2.51 17.79
CA PHE A 97 -0.26 2.65 19.16
C PHE A 97 0.97 1.79 19.59
N PHE A 98 1.52 0.92 18.74
CA PHE A 98 2.54 -0.05 19.10
C PHE A 98 3.91 0.18 18.40
N LEU A 99 3.93 0.72 17.18
CA LEU A 99 5.17 0.91 16.41
C LEU A 99 5.64 2.38 16.36
N ALA A 100 4.98 3.27 17.11
CA ALA A 100 5.14 4.71 17.03
C ALA A 100 6.57 5.21 17.34
N GLY A 101 7.43 4.38 17.94
CA GLY A 101 8.83 4.72 18.22
C GLY A 101 9.84 4.29 17.16
N ALA A 102 9.49 3.45 16.18
CA ALA A 102 10.45 3.00 15.16
C ALA A 102 10.68 4.09 14.08
N GLY A 103 11.17 5.26 14.48
CA GLY A 103 11.45 6.41 13.63
C GLY A 103 12.42 6.12 12.49
N ILE A 104 13.27 5.10 12.63
CA ILE A 104 14.17 4.62 11.57
C ILE A 104 13.42 4.11 10.34
N LEU A 105 12.22 3.55 10.54
CA LEU A 105 11.38 3.12 9.42
C LEU A 105 11.00 4.34 8.59
N ARG A 106 10.79 5.52 9.20
CA ARG A 106 10.39 6.75 8.51
C ARG A 106 11.53 7.41 7.71
N ALA A 107 12.78 6.95 7.85
CA ALA A 107 13.95 7.58 7.24
C ALA A 107 13.81 7.82 5.72
N LEU A 108 13.10 6.95 5.01
CA LEU A 108 12.85 7.08 3.57
C LEU A 108 11.97 8.28 3.19
N TRP A 109 11.04 8.66 4.09
CA TRP A 109 10.08 9.74 3.87
C TRP A 109 10.45 11.05 4.58
N MET A 110 11.47 11.03 5.45
CA MET A 110 12.03 12.22 6.13
C MET A 110 12.30 13.41 5.19
N PRO A 111 12.81 13.22 3.96
CA PRO A 111 12.85 14.24 2.91
C PRO A 111 11.62 15.14 2.71
N PHE A 112 10.41 14.61 2.92
CA PHE A 112 9.17 15.27 2.53
C PHE A 112 8.41 15.90 3.70
N LEU A 113 8.88 15.69 4.95
CA LEU A 113 8.20 16.14 6.16
C LEU A 113 8.32 17.64 6.43
N ASP A 114 9.34 18.29 5.87
CA ASP A 114 9.72 19.67 6.20
C ASP A 114 9.74 20.59 4.96
N SER A 115 9.12 20.11 3.87
CA SER A 115 9.01 20.88 2.63
C SER A 115 7.93 21.95 2.77
N SER A 116 8.17 23.15 2.23
CA SER A 116 7.17 24.24 2.17
C SER A 116 5.93 23.89 1.34
N ILE A 117 6.06 22.88 0.47
CA ILE A 117 4.96 22.23 -0.26
C ILE A 117 4.69 20.91 0.46
N ASP A 118 3.44 20.69 0.87
CA ASP A 118 2.98 19.47 1.52
C ASP A 118 2.87 18.31 0.50
N PHE A 119 4.03 17.81 0.04
CA PHE A 119 4.15 16.76 -0.97
C PHE A 119 3.38 15.48 -0.59
N LEU A 120 3.14 15.28 0.71
CA LEU A 120 2.46 14.11 1.25
C LEU A 120 0.95 14.12 0.94
N LYS A 121 0.39 15.29 0.61
CA LYS A 121 -0.98 15.48 0.13
C LYS A 121 -1.17 15.26 -1.38
N LEU A 122 -0.09 15.01 -2.14
CA LEU A 122 -0.20 14.67 -3.57
C LEU A 122 -0.94 13.33 -3.83
N GLY A 123 -1.36 12.63 -2.78
CA GLY A 123 -2.21 11.46 -2.86
C GLY A 123 -3.63 11.67 -2.35
N ASP A 124 -4.08 12.88 -2.03
CA ASP A 124 -5.36 13.12 -1.35
C ASP A 124 -6.59 12.71 -2.17
N ILE A 125 -6.47 12.53 -3.49
CA ILE A 125 -7.53 11.90 -4.29
C ILE A 125 -7.94 10.52 -3.75
N VAL A 126 -7.05 9.85 -3.04
CA VAL A 126 -7.30 8.55 -2.39
C VAL A 126 -8.42 8.64 -1.35
N TYR A 127 -8.68 9.81 -0.75
CA TYR A 127 -9.81 9.99 0.17
C TYR A 127 -11.16 10.08 -0.53
N LEU A 128 -11.21 10.28 -1.85
CA LEU A 128 -12.46 10.44 -2.60
C LEU A 128 -13.46 9.30 -2.40
N PRO A 129 -13.08 8.00 -2.46
CA PRO A 129 -14.02 6.90 -2.21
C PRO A 129 -14.62 6.95 -0.80
N TYR A 130 -13.82 7.34 0.20
CA TYR A 130 -14.33 7.57 1.56
C TYR A 130 -15.29 8.75 1.59
N MET A 131 -14.93 9.88 0.99
CA MET A 131 -15.75 11.09 0.98
C MET A 131 -17.11 10.86 0.33
N VAL A 132 -17.16 10.13 -0.78
CA VAL A 132 -18.44 9.78 -1.45
C VAL A 132 -19.39 9.03 -0.51
N ILE A 133 -18.85 8.18 0.36
CA ILE A 133 -19.65 7.39 1.32
C ILE A 133 -19.98 8.22 2.57
N ALA A 134 -19.01 8.97 3.11
CA ALA A 134 -19.16 9.68 4.38
C ALA A 134 -19.91 11.01 4.26
N TYR A 135 -19.86 11.68 3.10
CA TYR A 135 -20.47 12.99 2.90
C TYR A 135 -21.97 13.03 3.20
N PRO A 136 -22.81 12.07 2.72
CA PRO A 136 -24.24 12.04 3.07
C PRO A 136 -24.51 11.94 4.58
N PHE A 137 -23.69 11.20 5.32
CA PHE A 137 -23.83 11.06 6.77
C PHE A 137 -23.40 12.33 7.51
N ARG A 138 -22.35 12.99 7.00
CA ARG A 138 -21.90 14.28 7.53
C ARG A 138 -22.96 15.36 7.38
N LEU A 139 -23.77 15.34 6.32
CA LEU A 139 -24.88 16.28 6.12
C LEU A 139 -25.98 16.16 7.20
N ILE A 140 -26.16 14.97 7.77
CA ILE A 140 -27.10 14.73 8.88
C ILE A 140 -26.42 14.77 10.25
N GLY A 141 -25.18 15.27 10.33
CA GLY A 141 -24.43 15.43 11.59
C GLY A 141 -23.83 14.15 12.15
N VAL A 142 -23.76 13.07 11.38
CA VAL A 142 -23.20 11.78 11.82
C VAL A 142 -21.78 11.60 11.27
N ASP A 143 -20.79 11.48 12.16
CA ASP A 143 -19.43 11.10 11.78
C ASP A 143 -19.26 9.58 11.80
N ILE A 144 -18.96 9.02 10.63
CA ILE A 144 -18.71 7.59 10.43
C ILE A 144 -17.26 7.28 10.03
N GLY A 145 -16.35 8.26 10.12
CA GLY A 145 -14.96 8.14 9.67
C GLY A 145 -14.21 6.99 10.33
N VAL A 146 -14.21 6.96 11.66
CA VAL A 146 -13.58 5.90 12.45
C VAL A 146 -14.23 4.53 12.18
N SER A 147 -15.56 4.49 12.08
CA SER A 147 -16.32 3.26 11.82
C SER A 147 -16.00 2.66 10.45
N ILE A 148 -15.98 3.47 9.39
CA ILE A 148 -15.57 3.04 8.04
C ILE A 148 -14.12 2.56 8.05
N SER A 149 -13.24 3.27 8.75
CA SER A 149 -11.82 2.91 8.83
C SER A 149 -11.63 1.53 9.47
N ASN A 150 -12.26 1.28 10.61
CA ASN A 150 -12.22 -0.01 11.30
C ASN A 150 -12.86 -1.13 10.47
N LEU A 151 -13.97 -0.84 9.78
CA LEU A 151 -14.60 -1.79 8.87
C LEU A 151 -13.67 -2.16 7.71
N ALA A 152 -13.00 -1.18 7.09
CA ALA A 152 -12.01 -1.41 6.04
C ALA A 152 -10.83 -2.24 6.57
N ILE A 153 -10.29 -1.94 7.75
CA ILE A 153 -9.23 -2.74 8.39
C ILE A 153 -9.68 -4.20 8.55
N GLY A 154 -10.84 -4.42 9.17
CA GLY A 154 -11.37 -5.75 9.42
C GLY A 154 -11.64 -6.54 8.12
N LEU A 155 -12.28 -5.92 7.14
CA LEU A 155 -12.54 -6.53 5.83
C LEU A 155 -11.26 -6.84 5.07
N GLY A 156 -10.29 -5.92 5.09
CA GLY A 156 -8.99 -6.11 4.43
C GLY A 156 -8.23 -7.30 5.00
N ILE A 157 -8.12 -7.37 6.33
CA ILE A 157 -7.50 -8.51 7.04
C ILE A 157 -8.24 -9.81 6.72
N PHE A 158 -9.58 -9.80 6.76
CA PHE A 158 -10.39 -10.98 6.46
C PHE A 158 -10.15 -11.50 5.04
N VAL A 159 -10.20 -10.61 4.03
CA VAL A 159 -9.93 -10.98 2.63
C VAL A 159 -8.50 -11.48 2.44
N PHE A 160 -7.52 -10.86 3.12
CA PHE A 160 -6.12 -11.28 3.09
C PHE A 160 -5.95 -12.69 3.65
N ILE A 161 -6.58 -13.00 4.79
CA ILE A 161 -6.56 -14.33 5.41
C ILE A 161 -7.19 -15.36 4.48
N LEU A 162 -8.39 -15.10 3.94
CA LEU A 162 -9.03 -16.00 2.99
C LEU A 162 -8.16 -16.25 1.75
N GLY A 163 -7.54 -15.20 1.21
CA GLY A 163 -6.59 -15.31 0.09
C GLY A 163 -5.38 -16.17 0.45
N THR A 164 -4.85 -16.03 1.65
CA THR A 164 -3.70 -16.80 2.15
C THR A 164 -4.07 -18.27 2.36
N ILE A 165 -5.21 -18.56 2.99
CA ILE A 165 -5.72 -19.93 3.19
C ILE A 165 -5.90 -20.63 1.84
N THR A 166 -6.56 -19.96 0.89
CA THR A 166 -6.84 -20.52 -0.44
C THR A 166 -5.54 -20.80 -1.20
N TRP A 167 -4.56 -19.89 -1.10
CA TRP A 167 -3.24 -20.07 -1.69
C TRP A 167 -2.47 -21.26 -1.10
N PHE A 168 -2.44 -21.39 0.23
CA PHE A 168 -1.81 -22.53 0.90
C PHE A 168 -2.46 -23.85 0.50
N TYR A 169 -3.80 -23.89 0.50
CA TYR A 169 -4.54 -25.08 0.07
C TYR A 169 -4.22 -25.43 -1.39
N GLY A 170 -4.25 -24.45 -2.29
CA GLY A 170 -3.90 -24.66 -3.69
C GLY A 170 -2.46 -25.14 -3.90
N LYS A 171 -1.51 -24.67 -3.08
CA LYS A 171 -0.12 -25.14 -3.09
C LYS A 171 0.01 -26.58 -2.59
N PHE A 172 -0.71 -26.91 -1.51
CA PHE A 172 -0.74 -28.27 -0.96
C PHE A 172 -1.28 -29.27 -1.98
N GLU A 173 -2.37 -28.91 -2.65
CA GLU A 173 -3.00 -29.69 -3.73
C GLU A 173 -2.24 -29.63 -5.07
N LYS A 174 -1.05 -29.00 -5.11
CA LYS A 174 -0.21 -28.82 -6.31
C LYS A 174 -0.96 -28.24 -7.51
N ARG A 175 -2.01 -27.43 -7.27
CA ARG A 175 -2.78 -26.79 -8.33
C ARG A 175 -1.92 -25.75 -9.04
N LYS A 176 -2.05 -25.69 -10.36
CA LYS A 176 -1.30 -24.76 -11.22
C LYS A 176 -1.93 -23.36 -11.27
N ILE A 177 -3.26 -23.31 -11.26
CA ILE A 177 -4.08 -22.10 -11.23
C ILE A 177 -5.05 -22.24 -10.06
N PHE A 178 -5.22 -21.17 -9.30
CA PHE A 178 -6.17 -21.12 -8.19
C PHE A 178 -7.39 -20.34 -8.66
N ASP A 179 -8.47 -21.04 -8.93
CA ASP A 179 -9.73 -20.53 -9.49
C ASP A 179 -10.94 -20.78 -8.57
N PHE A 180 -10.68 -21.18 -7.33
CA PHE A 180 -11.68 -21.60 -6.34
C PHE A 180 -11.74 -20.66 -5.13
N TRP A 181 -12.82 -20.77 -4.35
CA TRP A 181 -13.08 -19.95 -3.15
C TRP A 181 -12.94 -18.44 -3.43
N ILE A 182 -12.17 -17.70 -2.62
CA ILE A 182 -12.00 -16.26 -2.79
C ILE A 182 -11.33 -15.91 -4.12
N TYR A 183 -10.51 -16.82 -4.68
CA TYR A 183 -9.90 -16.62 -6.00
C TYR A 183 -10.93 -16.67 -7.14
N LYS A 184 -12.13 -17.22 -6.93
CA LYS A 184 -13.23 -17.12 -7.91
C LYS A 184 -13.70 -15.67 -8.07
N TYR A 185 -13.69 -14.89 -7.00
CA TYR A 185 -14.23 -13.54 -6.96
C TYR A 185 -13.17 -12.43 -7.12
N SER A 186 -11.91 -12.79 -7.05
CA SER A 186 -10.78 -11.88 -7.19
C SER A 186 -9.54 -12.68 -7.58
N ARG A 187 -8.84 -12.32 -8.66
CA ARG A 187 -7.61 -13.04 -9.06
C ARG A 187 -6.42 -12.71 -8.16
N HIS A 188 -6.49 -11.60 -7.43
CA HIS A 188 -5.46 -11.16 -6.49
C HIS A 188 -6.05 -10.80 -5.12
N PRO A 189 -6.66 -11.77 -4.40
CA PRO A 189 -7.38 -11.50 -3.16
C PRO A 189 -6.43 -11.08 -2.03
N GLN A 190 -5.20 -11.61 -1.99
CA GLN A 190 -4.18 -11.19 -1.02
C GLN A 190 -3.79 -9.73 -1.22
N TYR A 191 -3.53 -9.33 -2.46
CA TYR A 191 -3.22 -7.93 -2.77
C TYR A 191 -4.40 -7.02 -2.49
N LEU A 192 -5.63 -7.45 -2.84
CA LEU A 192 -6.83 -6.70 -2.50
C LEU A 192 -6.98 -6.50 -0.99
N GLY A 193 -6.89 -7.58 -0.21
CA GLY A 193 -7.00 -7.52 1.25
C GLY A 193 -5.95 -6.59 1.86
N PHE A 194 -4.72 -6.65 1.36
CA PHE A 194 -3.65 -5.76 1.77
C PHE A 194 -3.95 -4.28 1.45
N LEU A 195 -4.46 -3.98 0.25
CA LEU A 195 -4.82 -2.62 -0.14
C LEU A 195 -5.96 -2.07 0.71
N ILE A 196 -7.02 -2.85 0.93
CA ILE A 196 -8.17 -2.45 1.75
C ILE A 196 -7.74 -2.25 3.21
N TRP A 197 -6.92 -3.16 3.75
CA TRP A 197 -6.40 -3.05 5.10
C TRP A 197 -5.54 -1.79 5.26
N GLY A 198 -4.53 -1.59 4.40
CA GLY A 198 -3.69 -0.41 4.43
C GLY A 198 -4.49 0.89 4.24
N TYR A 199 -5.54 0.87 3.42
CA TYR A 199 -6.45 2.00 3.22
C TYR A 199 -7.20 2.35 4.51
N GLY A 200 -7.77 1.34 5.18
CA GLY A 200 -8.46 1.53 6.45
C GLY A 200 -7.54 2.09 7.53
N VAL A 201 -6.28 1.64 7.59
CA VAL A 201 -5.28 2.20 8.51
C VAL A 201 -4.95 3.65 8.16
N MET A 202 -4.76 3.98 6.88
CA MET A 202 -4.53 5.36 6.41
C MET A 202 -5.69 6.29 6.78
N LEU A 203 -6.94 5.84 6.60
CA LEU A 203 -8.13 6.58 7.02
C LEU A 203 -8.15 6.77 8.54
N LEU A 204 -7.95 5.71 9.32
CA LEU A 204 -7.96 5.78 10.78
C LEU A 204 -6.93 6.80 11.28
N ALA A 205 -5.71 6.76 10.73
CA ALA A 205 -4.65 7.71 11.04
C ALA A 205 -5.05 9.17 10.79
N SER A 206 -5.90 9.41 9.79
CA SER A 206 -6.37 10.74 9.42
C SER A 206 -7.45 11.27 10.39
N PHE A 207 -8.12 10.38 11.14
CA PHE A 207 -9.14 10.75 12.14
C PHE A 207 -8.64 10.71 13.57
N THR A 208 -7.60 9.92 13.87
CA THR A 208 -7.08 9.80 15.23
C THR A 208 -5.97 10.82 15.47
N PRO A 209 -6.00 11.56 16.59
CA PRO A 209 -4.89 12.40 16.97
C PRO A 209 -3.62 11.55 17.12
N VAL A 210 -2.48 12.09 16.69
CA VAL A 210 -1.21 11.38 16.86
C VAL A 210 -0.92 11.27 18.36
N PRO A 211 -0.60 10.07 18.88
CA PRO A 211 -0.15 9.91 20.25
C PRO A 211 1.00 10.89 20.55
N PHE A 212 0.99 11.47 21.75
CA PHE A 212 1.98 12.47 22.18
C PHE A 212 1.96 13.80 21.40
N GLY A 213 0.83 14.14 20.75
CA GLY A 213 0.61 15.49 20.19
C GLY A 213 1.32 15.77 18.87
N GLY A 214 1.90 14.77 18.21
CA GLY A 214 2.55 14.95 16.91
C GLY A 214 1.58 15.45 15.82
N ILE A 215 2.13 16.07 14.77
CA ILE A 215 1.36 16.42 13.57
C ILE A 215 1.31 15.19 12.67
N ASN A 216 0.11 14.77 12.23
CA ASN A 216 0.00 13.75 11.18
C ASN A 216 0.35 14.42 9.85
N PRO A 217 1.49 14.10 9.23
CA PRO A 217 1.94 14.80 8.03
C PRO A 217 1.23 14.31 6.76
N GLY A 218 0.16 13.50 6.88
CA GLY A 218 -0.60 12.95 5.76
C GLY A 218 0.04 11.67 5.23
N ALA A 219 -0.74 10.59 5.10
CA ALA A 219 -0.25 9.28 4.66
C ALA A 219 -0.77 8.89 3.27
N SER A 220 -1.49 9.79 2.60
CA SER A 220 -2.20 9.54 1.35
C SER A 220 -1.25 9.29 0.18
N PHE A 221 -0.20 10.10 0.03
CA PHE A 221 0.78 9.90 -1.05
C PHE A 221 1.61 8.62 -0.88
N PRO A 222 2.21 8.31 0.29
CA PRO A 222 2.86 7.01 0.53
C PRO A 222 1.95 5.81 0.25
N TRP A 223 0.68 5.89 0.67
CA TRP A 223 -0.31 4.85 0.38
C TRP A 223 -0.56 4.71 -1.12
N LEU A 224 -0.75 5.82 -1.84
CA LEU A 224 -0.99 5.83 -3.29
C LEU A 224 0.14 5.13 -4.06
N ILE A 225 1.40 5.48 -3.76
CA ILE A 225 2.56 4.86 -4.41
C ILE A 225 2.60 3.36 -4.12
N THR A 226 2.36 2.97 -2.86
CA THR A 226 2.29 1.57 -2.45
C THR A 226 1.20 0.83 -3.21
N ALA A 227 0.01 1.43 -3.34
CA ALA A 227 -1.11 0.84 -4.05
C ALA A 227 -0.79 0.60 -5.53
N LEU A 228 -0.23 1.60 -6.21
CA LEU A 228 0.21 1.49 -7.60
C LEU A 228 1.31 0.44 -7.77
N ALA A 229 2.28 0.37 -6.86
CA ALA A 229 3.34 -0.62 -6.89
C ALA A 229 2.80 -2.05 -6.79
N ILE A 230 1.84 -2.29 -5.88
CA ILE A 230 1.19 -3.60 -5.70
C ILE A 230 0.38 -3.98 -6.94
N ILE A 231 -0.35 -3.04 -7.53
CA ILE A 231 -1.06 -3.27 -8.80
C ILE A 231 -0.06 -3.65 -9.90
N CYS A 232 1.09 -2.99 -9.98
CA CYS A 232 2.13 -3.33 -10.95
C CYS A 232 2.72 -4.73 -10.72
N VAL A 233 2.92 -5.13 -9.46
CA VAL A 233 3.32 -6.50 -9.11
C VAL A 233 2.26 -7.51 -9.58
N ALA A 234 0.99 -7.24 -9.31
CA ALA A 234 -0.13 -8.09 -9.74
C ALA A 234 -0.21 -8.23 -11.26
N LEU A 235 -0.10 -7.12 -12.00
CA LEU A 235 -0.05 -7.11 -13.47
C LEU A 235 1.13 -7.93 -14.02
N ARG A 236 2.27 -7.86 -13.34
CA ARG A 236 3.43 -8.65 -13.71
C ARG A 236 3.23 -10.15 -13.47
N GLU A 237 2.52 -10.51 -12.40
CA GLU A 237 2.14 -11.89 -12.15
C GLU A 237 1.19 -12.41 -13.22
N GLU A 238 0.20 -11.62 -13.64
CA GLU A 238 -0.70 -11.94 -14.76
C GLU A 238 0.07 -12.26 -16.04
N ILE A 239 1.02 -11.40 -16.44
CA ILE A 239 1.88 -11.64 -17.63
C ILE A 239 2.62 -12.97 -17.49
N LYS A 240 3.17 -13.26 -16.30
CA LYS A 240 3.88 -14.51 -16.04
C LYS A 240 2.94 -15.72 -16.14
N MET A 241 1.76 -15.63 -15.56
CA MET A 241 0.77 -16.72 -15.55
C MET A 241 0.23 -17.00 -16.95
N VAL A 242 -0.01 -15.97 -17.77
CA VAL A 242 -0.34 -16.12 -19.19
C VAL A 242 0.78 -16.82 -19.95
N LYS A 243 2.05 -16.48 -19.71
CA LYS A 243 3.19 -17.15 -20.35
C LYS A 243 3.34 -18.62 -19.93
N LEU A 244 3.03 -18.95 -18.68
CA LEU A 244 3.18 -20.31 -18.14
C LEU A 244 2.02 -21.24 -18.51
N TYR A 245 0.80 -20.70 -18.57
CA TYR A 245 -0.42 -21.51 -18.65
C TYR A 245 -1.35 -21.13 -19.80
N GLY A 246 -0.96 -20.17 -20.65
CA GLY A 246 -1.62 -19.83 -21.91
C GLY A 246 -3.13 -19.63 -21.79
N GLU A 247 -3.88 -20.42 -22.55
CA GLU A 247 -5.34 -20.35 -22.62
C GLU A 247 -6.03 -20.72 -21.29
N SER A 248 -5.47 -21.65 -20.51
CA SER A 248 -6.09 -22.06 -19.23
C SER A 248 -6.20 -20.89 -18.27
N TYR A 249 -5.16 -20.05 -18.20
CA TYR A 249 -5.19 -18.84 -17.37
C TYR A 249 -6.00 -17.71 -18.03
N SER A 250 -6.03 -17.65 -19.36
CA SER A 250 -6.86 -16.66 -20.07
C SER A 250 -8.36 -16.88 -19.82
N ARG A 251 -8.83 -18.14 -19.81
CA ARG A 251 -10.20 -18.49 -19.41
C ARG A 251 -10.53 -18.08 -17.97
N TYR A 252 -9.58 -18.23 -17.06
CA TYR A 252 -9.75 -17.77 -15.68
C TYR A 252 -9.80 -16.24 -15.57
N ARG A 253 -9.05 -15.51 -16.40
CA ARG A 253 -9.10 -14.03 -16.47
C ARG A 253 -10.43 -13.51 -16.99
N GLU A 254 -11.12 -14.28 -17.83
CA GLU A 254 -12.45 -13.92 -18.34
C GLU A 254 -13.55 -14.16 -17.32
N SER A 255 -13.42 -15.22 -16.49
CA SER A 255 -14.45 -15.62 -15.53
C SER A 255 -14.34 -14.97 -14.16
N SER A 256 -13.17 -14.45 -13.79
CA SER A 256 -12.92 -13.83 -12.49
C SER A 256 -12.36 -12.41 -12.66
N PRO A 257 -12.73 -11.41 -11.85
CA PRO A 257 -12.21 -10.05 -11.97
C PRO A 257 -10.78 -9.91 -11.41
N PHE A 258 -10.03 -8.89 -11.86
CA PHE A 258 -8.63 -8.68 -11.45
C PHE A 258 -8.45 -8.54 -9.93
N MET A 259 -9.21 -7.62 -9.31
CA MET A 259 -9.23 -7.45 -7.86
C MET A 259 -10.67 -7.33 -7.36
N LEU A 260 -11.42 -6.33 -7.83
CA LEU A 260 -12.80 -6.09 -7.42
C LEU A 260 -13.80 -6.39 -8.56
N PRO A 261 -14.98 -6.96 -8.25
CA PRO A 261 -16.07 -7.10 -9.21
C PRO A 261 -16.73 -5.73 -9.47
N LEU A 262 -16.11 -4.91 -10.32
CA LEU A 262 -16.60 -3.58 -10.65
C LEU A 262 -17.62 -3.63 -11.80
N PRO A 263 -18.62 -2.74 -11.81
CA PRO A 263 -19.47 -2.51 -12.98
C PRO A 263 -18.66 -2.22 -14.24
N LYS A 264 -19.15 -2.66 -15.41
CA LYS A 264 -18.44 -2.55 -16.70
C LYS A 264 -18.02 -1.12 -17.03
N PHE A 265 -18.84 -0.12 -16.72
CA PHE A 265 -18.53 1.28 -16.99
C PHE A 265 -17.33 1.76 -16.15
N ILE A 266 -17.27 1.44 -14.85
CA ILE A 266 -16.14 1.78 -13.97
C ILE A 266 -14.88 1.07 -14.45
N SER A 267 -14.96 -0.23 -14.72
CA SER A 267 -13.83 -1.01 -15.23
C SER A 267 -13.30 -0.46 -16.57
N SER A 268 -14.20 -0.05 -17.47
CA SER A 268 -13.81 0.56 -18.74
C SER A 268 -13.19 1.95 -18.56
N ALA A 269 -13.69 2.76 -17.63
CA ALA A 269 -13.12 4.08 -17.32
C ALA A 269 -11.71 3.94 -16.71
N ILE A 270 -11.54 3.05 -15.72
CA ILE A 270 -10.25 2.77 -15.11
C ILE A 270 -9.26 2.32 -16.17
N THR A 271 -9.63 1.39 -17.06
CA THR A 271 -8.73 0.85 -18.09
C THR A 271 -8.55 1.76 -19.31
N ALA A 272 -9.30 2.85 -19.44
CA ALA A 272 -9.27 3.71 -20.62
C ALA A 272 -7.89 4.32 -20.92
N PRO A 273 -7.14 4.90 -19.95
CA PRO A 273 -5.83 5.50 -20.25
C PRO A 273 -4.85 4.48 -20.87
N ILE A 274 -4.86 3.25 -20.37
CA ILE A 274 -4.00 2.17 -20.83
C ILE A 274 -4.49 1.60 -22.17
N ARG A 275 -5.81 1.50 -22.36
CA ARG A 275 -6.41 1.12 -23.63
C ARG A 275 -6.06 2.10 -24.74
N ILE A 276 -6.06 3.41 -24.45
CA ILE A 276 -5.65 4.45 -25.40
C ILE A 276 -4.16 4.32 -25.71
N LEU A 277 -3.32 4.11 -24.70
CA LEU A 277 -1.87 4.06 -24.87
C LEU A 277 -1.36 2.80 -25.59
N PHE A 278 -1.89 1.62 -25.25
CA PHE A 278 -1.38 0.32 -25.75
C PHE A 278 -2.34 -0.43 -26.67
N LYS A 279 -3.55 0.09 -26.91
CA LYS A 279 -4.63 -0.61 -27.65
C LYS A 279 -5.01 -1.96 -27.01
N SER A 280 -4.68 -2.18 -25.75
CA SER A 280 -5.04 -3.36 -24.96
C SER A 280 -5.53 -2.97 -23.58
N ASN A 281 -6.41 -3.80 -23.00
CA ASN A 281 -6.94 -3.55 -21.65
C ASN A 281 -5.93 -3.80 -20.53
N LEU A 282 -4.86 -4.55 -20.82
CA LEU A 282 -3.84 -4.95 -19.86
C LEU A 282 -2.45 -4.87 -20.52
N PRO A 283 -1.42 -4.50 -19.74
CA PRO A 283 -0.05 -4.45 -20.23
C PRO A 283 0.50 -5.88 -20.50
N LYS A 284 1.34 -6.00 -21.52
CA LYS A 284 1.89 -7.27 -22.03
C LYS A 284 3.33 -7.53 -21.60
N ASN A 285 4.07 -6.48 -21.25
CA ASN A 285 5.49 -6.57 -20.86
C ASN A 285 5.84 -5.60 -19.72
N GLY A 286 7.05 -5.72 -19.19
CA GLY A 286 7.52 -4.89 -18.06
C GLY A 286 7.62 -3.40 -18.39
N ARG A 287 7.89 -3.03 -19.65
CA ARG A 287 7.92 -1.62 -20.08
C ARG A 287 6.53 -1.01 -20.04
N GLU A 288 5.53 -1.73 -20.56
CA GLU A 288 4.12 -1.31 -20.49
C GLU A 288 3.62 -1.20 -19.05
N ILE A 289 4.09 -2.05 -18.12
CA ILE A 289 3.79 -1.89 -16.67
C ILE A 289 4.41 -0.61 -16.11
N ALA A 290 5.68 -0.32 -16.43
CA ALA A 290 6.33 0.91 -15.96
C ALA A 290 5.64 2.17 -16.50
N SER A 291 5.26 2.16 -17.78
CA SER A 291 4.47 3.23 -18.38
C SER A 291 3.07 3.33 -17.77
N THR A 292 2.43 2.19 -17.45
CA THR A 292 1.16 2.15 -16.72
C THR A 292 1.28 2.85 -15.37
N PHE A 293 2.32 2.51 -14.60
CA PHE A 293 2.63 3.17 -13.32
C PHE A 293 2.79 4.68 -13.49
N ALA A 294 3.60 5.11 -14.46
CA ALA A 294 3.87 6.53 -14.74
C ALA A 294 2.62 7.32 -15.16
N VAL A 295 1.73 6.71 -15.96
CA VAL A 295 0.49 7.35 -16.37
C VAL A 295 -0.46 7.52 -15.19
N TYR A 296 -0.70 6.45 -14.41
CA TYR A 296 -1.63 6.54 -13.28
C TYR A 296 -1.12 7.42 -12.15
N ILE A 297 0.18 7.42 -11.85
CA ILE A 297 0.74 8.32 -10.83
C ILE A 297 0.55 9.79 -11.25
N ILE A 298 0.80 10.14 -12.52
CA ILE A 298 0.60 11.51 -13.02
C ILE A 298 -0.88 11.90 -12.95
N ILE A 299 -1.79 11.03 -13.40
CA ILE A 299 -3.23 11.28 -13.35
C ILE A 299 -3.69 11.49 -11.91
N LEU A 300 -3.31 10.59 -10.98
CA LEU A 300 -3.79 10.64 -9.60
C LEU A 300 -3.19 11.81 -8.81
N ILE A 301 -1.93 12.17 -9.07
CA ILE A 301 -1.34 13.41 -8.54
C ILE A 301 -2.10 14.63 -9.07
N SER A 302 -2.37 14.67 -10.37
CA SER A 302 -3.09 15.80 -11.00
C SER A 302 -4.50 15.96 -10.43
N LEU A 303 -5.20 14.84 -10.19
CA LEU A 303 -6.51 14.82 -9.54
C LEU A 303 -6.45 15.15 -8.04
N SER A 304 -5.28 15.11 -7.42
CA SER A 304 -5.09 15.55 -6.03
C SER A 304 -4.89 17.07 -5.90
N LEU A 305 -4.56 17.78 -6.99
CA LEU A 305 -4.33 19.23 -6.98
C LEU A 305 -5.52 20.05 -6.45
N PRO A 306 -6.80 19.74 -6.75
CA PRO A 306 -7.93 20.46 -6.15
C PRO A 306 -7.98 20.38 -4.62
N PHE A 307 -7.52 19.28 -4.03
CA PHE A 307 -7.48 19.11 -2.56
C PHE A 307 -6.35 19.91 -1.90
N LEU A 308 -5.31 20.26 -2.66
CA LEU A 308 -4.20 21.10 -2.21
C LEU A 308 -4.53 22.60 -2.29
N LEU A 309 -5.47 22.98 -3.15
CA LEU A 309 -5.86 24.37 -3.41
C LEU A 309 -7.08 24.83 -2.60
N LEU A 310 -7.74 23.90 -1.88
CA LEU A 310 -8.88 24.13 -0.99
C LEU A 310 -8.42 24.16 0.48
#